data_AF-A0A1K0IJ77-F1
#
_entry.id   AF-A0A1K0IJ77-F1
#
_cell.length_a   1.000
_cell.length_b   1.000
_cell.length_c   1.000
_cell.angle_alpha   90.00
_cell.angle_beta   90.00
_cell.angle_gamma   90.00
#
_symmetry.space_group_name_H-M   'P 1'
#
loop_
_entity.id
_entity.type
_entity.pdbx_description
1 polymer ?
#
loop_
_entity_poly.entity_id
_entity_poly.type
_entity_poly.pdbx_seq_one_letter_code
_entity_poly.pdbx_strand_id
1 'polypeptide(L)'
;MTFARNTFPGLPGRSQKSRQAINPGTLTRSSLILTATAVLLASCGGGDSPPKTAEAACNELLNQDFEGARITRATLAPASGNVPESCVIRGEMPKELAFEVRMPTTWNQRVLFMGGGGFDGAIYQSAYSPGVAESGYATIATNHGHDGEKHPQGSFALDPQLLQDYADGAVPKVLASAKAILRKRYGDAISKSKFVYEGCSGGGRQALIQAQRHPDLFDGIIARAPANAYTGQFLWYQKILKQLAKPGAGLSVGKVQTIAKFSQAQCDELDGLKDNIISRPASCNVDLTALRCTGAESDSCLTDAQLESAKGLYEPTSIAGGRYTWAAFPHVGGETADDSSWQALGGTTYQILGNDYMRYFVAQDPSVDPLSVDPQQYTTRLDYLASLIDATNPDLSKFNARGGKLILFHGTTDWLITLNNTTEYYDKVVASAGGPPAADQFVEYYVLPGNDHCAATPNGGNGPDMVDLVTPMFEWIEKGAKPSSRKIVATRSVEPGTGMQRPLCKYPQYPKYNGTGDPNAETSFTCVSAE
;
A
#
# COMPACT_ATOMS: atom_id res chain seq x y z
N MET A 1 14.25 9.06 24.27
CA MET A 1 13.36 10.15 24.74
C MET A 1 11.94 9.63 24.70
N THR A 2 11.27 9.64 25.84
CA THR A 2 9.94 9.08 26.08
C THR A 2 8.88 9.92 25.39
N PHE A 3 8.18 9.41 24.38
CA PHE A 3 7.03 10.09 23.79
C PHE A 3 5.72 9.55 24.37
N ALA A 4 5.01 10.49 24.98
CA ALA A 4 3.75 10.31 25.68
C ALA A 4 2.61 9.95 24.73
N ARG A 5 1.74 9.05 25.21
CA ARG A 5 0.42 8.77 24.66
C ARG A 5 -0.44 10.03 24.73
N ASN A 6 -0.88 10.55 23.59
CA ASN A 6 -1.95 11.54 23.55
C ASN A 6 -3.31 10.83 23.56
N THR A 7 -3.98 10.95 24.70
CA THR A 7 -5.39 10.65 24.94
C THR A 7 -6.28 11.72 24.32
N PHE A 8 -7.31 11.30 23.57
CA PHE A 8 -8.41 12.16 23.11
C PHE A 8 -9.23 12.71 24.29
N PRO A 9 -9.66 13.98 24.29
CA PRO A 9 -10.67 14.47 25.21
C PRO A 9 -12.07 14.22 24.65
N GLY A 10 -12.89 13.53 25.43
CA GLY A 10 -14.32 13.36 25.18
C GLY A 10 -15.10 14.66 25.40
N LEU A 11 -16.17 14.83 24.63
CA LEU A 11 -17.19 15.86 24.86
C LEU A 11 -18.44 15.23 25.52
N PRO A 12 -19.16 16.01 26.35
CA PRO A 12 -19.99 15.48 27.42
C PRO A 12 -21.41 15.16 26.98
N GLY A 13 -21.99 14.17 27.68
CA GLY A 13 -23.37 13.75 27.52
C GLY A 13 -24.37 14.84 27.91
N ARG A 14 -25.49 14.87 27.18
CA ARG A 14 -26.70 15.56 27.59
C ARG A 14 -27.81 14.54 27.73
N SER A 15 -28.23 14.34 28.98
CA SER A 15 -29.44 13.62 29.33
C SER A 15 -30.66 14.48 29.01
N GLN A 16 -31.72 13.87 28.46
CA GLN A 16 -33.07 14.29 28.80
C GLN A 16 -34.04 13.11 28.69
N LYS A 17 -34.76 12.94 29.81
CA LYS A 17 -35.85 12.00 30.02
C LYS A 17 -37.07 12.45 29.23
N SER A 18 -37.82 11.51 28.67
CA SER A 18 -39.28 11.55 28.76
C SER A 18 -39.86 10.14 28.63
N ARG A 19 -40.44 9.69 29.75
CA ARG A 19 -41.37 8.57 29.82
C ARG A 19 -42.60 8.89 29.00
N GLN A 20 -43.13 7.93 28.25
CA GLN A 20 -44.58 7.77 28.13
C GLN A 20 -44.90 6.28 28.00
N ALA A 21 -45.59 5.79 29.01
CA ALA A 21 -46.20 4.49 29.06
C ALA A 21 -47.57 4.57 28.38
N ILE A 22 -47.88 3.64 27.48
CA ILE A 22 -49.25 3.29 27.11
C ILE A 22 -49.32 1.77 26.97
N ASN A 23 -50.20 1.17 27.75
CA ASN A 23 -50.76 -0.18 27.61
C ASN A 23 -52.17 -0.10 28.25
N PRO A 24 -53.14 -1.00 28.01
CA PRO A 24 -53.18 -2.11 27.03
C PRO A 24 -54.50 -2.16 26.23
N GLY A 25 -54.48 -2.81 25.07
CA GLY A 25 -55.66 -3.17 24.30
C GLY A 25 -55.75 -4.69 24.12
N THR A 26 -56.64 -5.30 24.89
CA THR A 26 -57.06 -6.71 24.87
C THR A 26 -57.45 -7.20 23.47
N LEU A 27 -57.11 -8.44 23.11
CA LEU A 27 -58.01 -9.37 22.39
C LEU A 27 -57.50 -10.83 22.46
N THR A 28 -58.23 -11.61 23.26
CA THR A 28 -58.66 -13.01 23.09
C THR A 28 -57.68 -14.13 22.71
N ARG A 29 -57.52 -15.00 23.72
CA ARG A 29 -57.16 -16.43 23.74
C ARG A 29 -57.60 -17.24 22.50
N SER A 30 -56.70 -18.13 22.07
CA SER A 30 -57.06 -19.48 21.61
C SER A 30 -55.95 -20.44 22.03
N SER A 31 -56.26 -21.28 23.00
CA SER A 31 -55.40 -22.35 23.50
C SER A 31 -55.58 -23.57 22.60
N LEU A 32 -54.50 -24.05 21.99
CA LEU A 32 -54.42 -25.44 21.51
C LEU A 32 -53.24 -26.11 22.21
N ILE A 33 -53.60 -27.04 23.09
CA ILE A 33 -52.71 -27.99 23.73
C ILE A 33 -52.35 -29.03 22.66
N LEU A 34 -51.08 -29.11 22.25
CA LEU A 34 -50.56 -30.28 21.56
C LEU A 34 -49.52 -30.96 22.45
N THR A 35 -49.85 -32.18 22.82
CA THR A 35 -49.09 -33.13 23.65
C THR A 35 -47.74 -33.45 23.03
N ALA A 36 -46.68 -33.25 23.83
CA ALA A 36 -45.34 -33.76 23.56
C ALA A 36 -45.37 -35.30 23.56
N THR A 37 -44.94 -35.90 22.45
CA THR A 37 -44.62 -37.33 22.41
C THR A 37 -43.15 -37.42 21.99
N ALA A 38 -42.29 -37.66 22.97
CA ALA A 38 -40.87 -37.93 22.76
C ALA A 38 -40.72 -39.37 22.23
N VAL A 39 -40.27 -39.51 20.99
CA VAL A 39 -39.77 -40.79 20.46
C VAL A 39 -38.25 -40.67 20.40
N LEU A 40 -37.60 -41.32 21.36
CA LEU A 40 -36.16 -41.57 21.37
C LEU A 40 -35.83 -42.60 20.29
N LEU A 41 -35.19 -42.15 19.21
CA LEU A 41 -34.43 -43.03 18.32
C LEU A 41 -32.96 -42.89 18.68
N ALA A 42 -32.48 -43.85 19.46
CA ALA A 42 -31.06 -44.07 19.71
C ALA A 42 -30.42 -44.60 18.43
N SER A 43 -29.54 -43.80 17.82
CA SER A 43 -28.55 -44.26 16.85
C SER A 43 -27.17 -44.15 17.52
N CYS A 44 -26.57 -45.30 17.82
CA CYS A 44 -25.17 -45.40 18.22
C CYS A 44 -24.28 -45.42 16.98
N GLY A 45 -23.21 -44.63 16.95
CA GLY A 45 -22.08 -44.88 16.05
C GLY A 45 -21.37 -43.64 15.51
N GLY A 46 -20.68 -42.89 16.37
CA GLY A 46 -19.75 -41.82 15.96
C GLY A 46 -19.35 -41.00 17.18
N GLY A 47 -18.05 -40.81 17.42
CA GLY A 47 -17.56 -40.03 18.56
C GLY A 47 -17.88 -38.54 18.40
N ASP A 48 -19.11 -38.14 18.74
CA ASP A 48 -19.57 -36.76 18.60
C ASP A 48 -19.32 -35.98 19.89
N SER A 49 -18.15 -35.35 19.96
CA SER A 49 -18.05 -34.15 20.79
C SER A 49 -19.02 -33.10 20.22
N PRO A 50 -19.78 -32.37 21.04
CA PRO A 50 -20.66 -31.31 20.54
C PRO A 50 -19.84 -30.30 19.69
N PRO A 51 -20.43 -29.72 18.62
CA PRO A 51 -19.73 -28.76 17.79
C PRO A 51 -19.22 -27.60 18.67
N LYS A 52 -17.91 -27.36 18.61
CA LYS A 52 -17.25 -26.34 19.42
C LYS A 52 -17.78 -24.96 19.07
N THR A 53 -17.87 -24.08 20.07
CA THR A 53 -18.16 -22.67 19.82
C THR A 53 -17.04 -22.03 18.99
N ALA A 54 -17.33 -20.95 18.26
CA ALA A 54 -16.32 -20.22 17.49
C ALA A 54 -15.16 -19.74 18.38
N GLU A 55 -15.46 -19.34 19.62
CA GLU A 55 -14.47 -18.94 20.61
C GLU A 55 -13.59 -20.11 21.05
N ALA A 56 -14.18 -21.26 21.38
CA ALA A 56 -13.43 -22.46 21.75
C ALA A 56 -12.53 -22.94 20.60
N ALA A 57 -13.04 -22.94 19.37
CA ALA A 57 -12.27 -23.29 18.18
C ALA A 57 -11.12 -22.29 17.91
N CYS A 58 -11.30 -21.00 18.21
CA CYS A 58 -10.23 -20.01 18.11
C CYS A 58 -9.16 -20.23 19.19
N ASN A 59 -9.58 -20.41 20.43
CA ASN A 59 -8.69 -20.59 21.58
C ASN A 59 -7.83 -21.86 21.47
N GLU A 60 -8.27 -22.87 20.72
CA GLU A 60 -7.47 -24.07 20.44
C GLU A 60 -6.19 -23.83 19.65
N LEU A 61 -6.09 -22.70 18.95
CA LEU A 61 -4.88 -22.31 18.25
C LEU A 61 -3.83 -21.73 19.19
N LEU A 62 -4.24 -21.22 20.37
CA LEU A 62 -3.31 -20.67 21.34
C LEU A 62 -2.33 -21.76 21.77
N ASN A 63 -1.05 -21.41 21.92
CA ASN A 63 -0.03 -22.34 22.39
C ASN A 63 0.15 -23.58 21.49
N GLN A 64 -0.13 -23.45 20.20
CA GLN A 64 0.21 -24.44 19.17
C GLN A 64 1.39 -23.96 18.34
N ASP A 65 2.06 -24.90 17.67
CA ASP A 65 3.16 -24.65 16.76
C ASP A 65 2.77 -24.98 15.32
N PHE A 66 3.11 -24.09 14.38
CA PHE A 66 2.80 -24.21 12.95
C PHE A 66 3.99 -23.77 12.12
N GLU A 67 4.64 -24.72 11.43
CA GLU A 67 5.73 -24.44 10.47
C GLU A 67 6.80 -23.46 11.01
N GLY A 68 7.24 -23.67 12.27
CA GLY A 68 8.25 -22.84 12.92
C GLY A 68 7.72 -21.60 13.65
N ALA A 69 6.40 -21.37 13.64
CA ALA A 69 5.76 -20.31 14.42
C ALA A 69 5.05 -20.85 15.67
N ARG A 70 5.17 -20.12 16.77
CA ARG A 70 4.42 -20.31 18.01
C ARG A 70 3.25 -19.34 18.08
N ILE A 71 2.04 -19.82 18.35
CA ILE A 71 0.88 -18.92 18.53
C ILE A 71 0.85 -18.38 19.96
N THR A 72 1.08 -17.07 20.10
CA THR A 72 1.15 -16.38 21.40
C THR A 72 -0.15 -15.69 21.79
N ARG A 73 -1.04 -15.46 20.82
CA ARG A 73 -2.39 -14.94 21.05
C ARG A 73 -3.37 -15.64 20.12
N ALA A 74 -4.55 -16.00 20.62
CA ALA A 74 -5.70 -16.36 19.83
C ALA A 74 -6.94 -15.80 20.54
N THR A 75 -7.74 -15.00 19.84
CA THR A 75 -8.90 -14.33 20.45
C THR A 75 -9.99 -14.17 19.41
N LEU A 76 -11.24 -14.48 19.78
CA LEU A 76 -12.39 -14.18 18.95
C LEU A 76 -12.72 -12.69 19.05
N ALA A 77 -12.52 -11.95 17.97
CA ALA A 77 -13.03 -10.60 17.82
C ALA A 77 -14.53 -10.67 17.45
N PRO A 78 -15.42 -9.99 18.19
CA PRO A 78 -16.85 -10.01 17.89
C PRO A 78 -17.15 -9.29 16.57
N ALA A 79 -18.30 -9.59 15.97
CA ALA A 79 -18.81 -8.85 14.83
C ALA A 79 -19.01 -7.37 15.18
N SER A 80 -18.75 -6.48 14.23
CA SER A 80 -18.92 -5.03 14.39
C SER A 80 -19.45 -4.42 13.10
N GLY A 81 -20.65 -3.83 13.15
CA GLY A 81 -21.34 -3.35 11.95
C GLY A 81 -21.51 -4.48 10.92
N ASN A 82 -20.99 -4.28 9.71
CA ASN A 82 -21.01 -5.28 8.63
C ASN A 82 -19.79 -6.20 8.63
N VAL A 83 -18.82 -5.99 9.53
CA VAL A 83 -17.64 -6.85 9.65
C VAL A 83 -18.01 -8.10 10.47
N PRO A 84 -17.82 -9.32 9.94
CA PRO A 84 -18.14 -10.55 10.65
C PRO A 84 -17.19 -10.80 11.82
N GLU A 85 -17.65 -11.59 12.80
CA GLU A 85 -16.77 -12.07 13.87
C GLU A 85 -15.57 -12.83 13.27
N SER A 86 -14.42 -12.72 13.91
CA SER A 86 -13.17 -13.28 13.38
C SER A 86 -12.28 -13.80 14.49
N CYS A 87 -11.70 -14.99 14.29
CA CYS A 87 -10.59 -15.44 15.12
C CYS A 87 -9.32 -14.68 14.72
N VAL A 88 -8.72 -13.96 15.65
CA VAL A 88 -7.51 -13.17 15.45
C VAL A 88 -6.37 -13.82 16.22
N ILE A 89 -5.31 -14.21 15.52
CA ILE A 89 -4.16 -14.88 16.11
C ILE A 89 -2.88 -14.08 15.92
N ARG A 90 -1.97 -14.13 16.89
CA ARG A 90 -0.59 -13.66 16.75
C ARG A 90 0.35 -14.86 16.75
N GLY A 91 1.16 -14.97 15.70
CA GLY A 91 2.24 -15.93 15.60
C GLY A 91 3.60 -15.24 15.73
N GLU A 92 4.53 -15.92 16.38
CA GLU A 92 5.92 -15.47 16.55
C GLU A 92 6.88 -16.56 16.10
N MET A 93 7.96 -16.16 15.43
CA MET A 93 8.98 -17.01 14.83
C MET A 93 10.37 -16.45 15.16
N PRO A 94 11.39 -17.30 15.36
CA PRO A 94 12.76 -16.83 15.43
C PRO A 94 13.17 -16.07 14.15
N LYS A 95 13.97 -15.01 14.23
CA LYS A 95 14.49 -14.38 15.46
C LYS A 95 13.46 -13.44 16.12
N GLU A 96 12.89 -12.53 15.34
CA GLU A 96 11.90 -11.52 15.79
C GLU A 96 10.71 -11.42 14.83
N LEU A 97 10.56 -12.40 13.94
CA LEU A 97 9.50 -12.41 12.93
C LEU A 97 8.16 -12.68 13.62
N ALA A 98 7.18 -11.82 13.36
CA ALA A 98 5.85 -11.92 13.92
C ALA A 98 4.80 -11.65 12.85
N PHE A 99 3.61 -12.23 13.04
CA PHE A 99 2.49 -12.04 12.12
C PHE A 99 1.15 -12.13 12.84
N GLU A 100 0.13 -11.61 12.18
CA GLU A 100 -1.27 -11.78 12.55
C GLU A 100 -2.01 -12.49 11.42
N VAL A 101 -2.91 -13.40 11.78
CA VAL A 101 -3.92 -13.95 10.86
C VAL A 101 -5.31 -13.65 11.43
N ARG A 102 -6.17 -13.07 10.59
CA ARG A 102 -7.57 -12.84 10.90
C ARG A 102 -8.43 -13.79 10.07
N MET A 103 -9.24 -14.59 10.76
CA MET A 103 -10.02 -15.67 10.19
C MET A 103 -11.51 -15.44 10.50
N PRO A 104 -12.28 -14.82 9.59
CA PRO A 104 -13.71 -14.63 9.79
C PRO A 104 -14.45 -15.96 9.92
N THR A 105 -15.44 -16.04 10.80
CA THR A 105 -16.30 -17.24 10.88
C THR A 105 -17.10 -17.41 9.59
N THR A 106 -17.63 -16.31 9.06
CA THR A 106 -18.23 -16.26 7.71
C THR A 106 -17.15 -15.91 6.70
N TRP A 107 -16.40 -16.92 6.27
CA TRP A 107 -15.29 -16.77 5.33
C TRP A 107 -15.75 -16.94 3.88
N ASN A 108 -15.31 -16.03 3.02
CA ASN A 108 -15.62 -16.03 1.59
C ASN A 108 -14.70 -16.95 0.75
N GLN A 109 -13.90 -17.80 1.39
CA GLN A 109 -12.93 -18.70 0.76
C GLN A 109 -11.74 -18.03 0.08
N ARG A 110 -11.51 -16.73 0.32
CA ARG A 110 -10.41 -15.95 -0.24
C ARG A 110 -9.45 -15.48 0.84
N VAL A 111 -8.16 -15.40 0.50
CA VAL A 111 -7.10 -15.00 1.44
C VAL A 111 -6.32 -13.82 0.88
N LEU A 112 -6.20 -12.76 1.68
CA LEU A 112 -5.41 -11.57 1.36
C LEU A 112 -4.20 -11.48 2.29
N PHE A 113 -2.99 -11.48 1.72
CA PHE A 113 -1.78 -11.09 2.43
C PHE A 113 -1.57 -9.59 2.24
N MET A 114 -1.49 -8.87 3.35
CA MET A 114 -1.30 -7.41 3.38
C MET A 114 0.19 -7.13 3.59
N GLY A 115 0.79 -6.40 2.65
CA GLY A 115 2.15 -5.92 2.74
C GLY A 115 2.32 -4.79 3.74
N GLY A 116 3.58 -4.49 4.09
CA GLY A 116 3.91 -3.39 4.98
C GLY A 116 4.31 -2.12 4.23
N GLY A 117 5.17 -1.30 4.83
CA GLY A 117 5.72 -0.08 4.26
C GLY A 117 6.99 0.42 4.96
N GLY A 118 7.71 1.32 4.29
CA GLY A 118 8.95 1.89 4.84
C GLY A 118 9.98 0.82 5.22
N PHE A 119 10.54 0.94 6.42
CA PHE A 119 11.50 -0.01 6.97
C PHE A 119 10.87 -1.18 7.76
N ASP A 120 9.54 -1.29 7.80
CA ASP A 120 8.75 -2.35 8.46
C ASP A 120 9.36 -3.05 9.69
N GLY A 121 8.93 -2.67 10.89
CA GLY A 121 9.13 -3.40 12.14
C GLY A 121 7.83 -3.55 12.93
N ALA A 122 6.70 -3.53 12.22
CA ALA A 122 5.34 -3.50 12.77
C ALA A 122 4.34 -4.22 11.86
N ILE A 123 3.23 -4.71 12.42
CA ILE A 123 2.17 -5.40 11.67
C ILE A 123 1.07 -4.40 11.32
N TYR A 124 0.88 -4.15 10.02
CA TYR A 124 -0.20 -3.29 9.51
C TYR A 124 -1.44 -4.15 9.20
N GLN A 125 -2.57 -3.82 9.83
CA GLN A 125 -3.77 -4.68 9.85
C GLN A 125 -4.92 -4.15 8.96
N SER A 126 -4.63 -3.17 8.12
CA SER A 126 -5.60 -2.52 7.24
C SER A 126 -5.28 -2.82 5.79
N ALA A 127 -6.27 -3.27 5.04
CA ALA A 127 -6.15 -3.42 3.59
C ALA A 127 -6.19 -2.05 2.90
N TYR A 128 -5.54 -1.93 1.74
CA TYR A 128 -5.63 -0.72 0.92
C TYR A 128 -6.93 -0.68 0.13
N SER A 129 -7.39 -1.84 -0.36
CA SER A 129 -8.71 -1.95 -0.98
C SER A 129 -9.82 -1.94 0.08
N PRO A 130 -10.88 -1.13 -0.09
CA PRO A 130 -12.01 -1.10 0.84
C PRO A 130 -12.81 -2.42 0.79
N GLY A 131 -13.63 -2.67 1.82
CA GLY A 131 -14.59 -3.78 1.82
C GLY A 131 -13.99 -5.16 2.13
N VAL A 132 -12.68 -5.26 2.38
CA VAL A 132 -12.00 -6.54 2.66
C VAL A 132 -12.48 -7.17 3.98
N ALA A 133 -12.66 -6.37 5.04
CA ALA A 133 -13.13 -6.92 6.31
C ALA A 133 -14.61 -7.35 6.20
N GLU A 134 -15.44 -6.49 5.62
CA GLU A 134 -16.89 -6.67 5.45
C GLU A 134 -17.22 -7.88 4.55
N SER A 135 -16.40 -8.12 3.53
CA SER A 135 -16.60 -9.24 2.59
C SER A 135 -16.12 -10.59 3.14
N GLY A 136 -15.58 -10.65 4.35
CA GLY A 136 -15.19 -11.90 5.00
C GLY A 136 -13.93 -12.55 4.39
N TYR A 137 -12.95 -11.76 3.96
CA TYR A 137 -11.64 -12.28 3.59
C TYR A 137 -10.86 -12.74 4.83
N ALA A 138 -10.13 -13.85 4.73
CA ALA A 138 -9.09 -14.13 5.71
C ALA A 138 -7.87 -13.26 5.38
N THR A 139 -7.29 -12.59 6.38
CA THR A 139 -6.14 -11.68 6.15
C THR A 139 -4.89 -12.13 6.91
N ILE A 140 -3.73 -11.87 6.32
CA ILE A 140 -2.40 -12.16 6.89
C ILE A 140 -1.57 -10.87 6.83
N ALA A 141 -0.85 -10.54 7.89
CA ALA A 141 0.10 -9.43 7.91
C ALA A 141 1.31 -9.75 8.79
N THR A 142 2.48 -9.21 8.48
CA THR A 142 3.73 -9.48 9.22
C THR A 142 4.53 -8.21 9.50
N ASN A 143 5.37 -8.25 10.54
CA ASN A 143 6.34 -7.20 10.85
C ASN A 143 7.61 -7.25 9.99
N HIS A 144 7.68 -8.14 9.00
CA HIS A 144 8.82 -8.29 8.09
C HIS A 144 10.17 -8.54 8.76
N GLY A 145 10.16 -9.20 9.93
CA GLY A 145 11.34 -9.87 10.47
C GLY A 145 12.00 -9.20 11.66
N HIS A 146 11.56 -8.01 12.07
CA HIS A 146 12.13 -7.33 13.24
C HIS A 146 11.10 -6.51 14.02
N ASP A 147 11.45 -6.16 15.27
CA ASP A 147 10.70 -5.26 16.11
C ASP A 147 11.22 -3.82 15.95
N GLY A 148 10.40 -2.92 15.42
CA GLY A 148 10.76 -1.53 15.18
C GLY A 148 11.00 -0.71 16.45
N GLU A 149 10.54 -1.17 17.62
CA GLU A 149 10.87 -0.53 18.90
C GLU A 149 12.32 -0.86 19.34
N LYS A 150 12.80 -2.07 19.01
CA LYS A 150 14.17 -2.51 19.31
C LYS A 150 15.18 -2.02 18.28
N HIS A 151 14.74 -1.96 17.02
CA HIS A 151 15.54 -1.54 15.88
C HIS A 151 14.88 -0.31 15.23
N PRO A 152 15.03 0.88 15.82
CA PRO A 152 14.40 2.08 15.30
C PRO A 152 14.87 2.34 13.85
N GLN A 153 13.91 2.63 12.98
CA GLN A 153 14.13 3.01 11.58
C GLN A 153 14.98 1.96 10.82
N GLY A 154 16.07 2.38 10.15
CA GLY A 154 16.88 1.45 9.34
C GLY A 154 17.89 0.62 10.13
N SER A 155 17.95 0.73 11.46
CA SER A 155 19.05 0.15 12.27
C SER A 155 19.08 -1.39 12.26
N PHE A 156 17.96 -2.05 11.98
CA PHE A 156 17.89 -3.51 11.83
C PHE A 156 18.84 -4.04 10.75
N ALA A 157 19.19 -3.22 9.75
CA ALA A 157 20.03 -3.61 8.62
C ALA A 157 21.49 -3.94 9.00
N LEU A 158 21.90 -3.62 10.24
CA LEU A 158 23.16 -4.05 10.81
C LEU A 158 23.18 -5.55 11.17
N ASP A 159 22.02 -6.17 11.39
CA ASP A 159 21.87 -7.61 11.59
C ASP A 159 21.55 -8.29 10.23
N PRO A 160 22.42 -9.16 9.70
CA PRO A 160 22.21 -9.80 8.41
C PRO A 160 20.93 -10.63 8.31
N GLN A 161 20.47 -11.24 9.40
CA GLN A 161 19.26 -12.06 9.39
C GLN A 161 18.00 -11.19 9.33
N LEU A 162 17.97 -10.09 10.09
CA LEU A 162 16.85 -9.14 10.04
C LEU A 162 16.76 -8.48 8.66
N LEU A 163 17.92 -8.11 8.08
CA LEU A 163 17.98 -7.57 6.73
C LEU A 163 17.46 -8.57 5.68
N GLN A 164 17.84 -9.85 5.80
CA GLN A 164 17.37 -10.91 4.90
C GLN A 164 15.85 -11.12 5.00
N ASP A 165 15.29 -11.07 6.21
CA ASP A 165 13.85 -11.22 6.41
C ASP A 165 13.06 -10.03 5.87
N TYR A 166 13.55 -8.81 6.08
CA TYR A 166 12.98 -7.58 5.48
C TYR A 166 13.02 -7.62 3.96
N ALA A 167 14.15 -8.05 3.39
CA ALA A 167 14.37 -8.04 1.96
C ALA A 167 13.42 -9.00 1.22
N ASP A 168 13.27 -10.21 1.72
CA ASP A 168 12.60 -11.30 1.01
C ASP A 168 12.10 -12.43 1.93
N GLY A 169 12.83 -12.73 3.01
CA GLY A 169 12.64 -13.96 3.78
C GLY A 169 11.33 -14.06 4.58
N ALA A 170 10.75 -12.93 5.00
CA ALA A 170 9.61 -12.93 5.92
C ALA A 170 8.33 -13.51 5.29
N VAL A 171 7.99 -13.10 4.07
CA VAL A 171 6.69 -13.44 3.44
C VAL A 171 6.55 -14.95 3.21
N PRO A 172 7.52 -15.68 2.62
CA PRO A 172 7.41 -17.12 2.45
C PRO A 172 7.28 -17.89 3.78
N LYS A 173 8.06 -17.51 4.80
CA LYS A 173 8.03 -18.12 6.14
C LYS A 173 6.66 -17.96 6.80
N VAL A 174 6.15 -16.73 6.82
CA VAL A 174 4.83 -16.42 7.40
C VAL A 174 3.72 -17.11 6.63
N LEU A 175 3.77 -17.10 5.30
CA LEU A 175 2.73 -17.71 4.47
C LEU A 175 2.63 -19.23 4.69
N ALA A 176 3.76 -19.92 4.86
CA ALA A 176 3.77 -21.36 5.17
C ALA A 176 3.01 -21.64 6.48
N SER A 177 3.34 -20.92 7.55
CA SER A 177 2.66 -21.03 8.85
C SER A 177 1.18 -20.65 8.76
N ALA A 178 0.87 -19.52 8.11
CA ALA A 178 -0.50 -19.06 7.93
C ALA A 178 -1.35 -20.07 7.15
N LYS A 179 -0.83 -20.70 6.10
CA LYS A 179 -1.52 -21.78 5.36
C LYS A 179 -1.83 -22.97 6.27
N ALA A 180 -0.93 -23.35 7.17
CA ALA A 180 -1.17 -24.43 8.14
C ALA A 180 -2.24 -24.07 9.19
N ILE A 181 -2.22 -22.83 9.70
CA ILE A 181 -3.22 -22.29 10.63
C ILE A 181 -4.61 -22.22 9.97
N LEU A 182 -4.68 -21.68 8.75
CA LEU A 182 -5.92 -21.61 7.99
C LEU A 182 -6.48 -23.01 7.70
N ARG A 183 -5.64 -23.99 7.35
CA ARG A 183 -6.06 -25.39 7.17
C ARG A 183 -6.60 -25.98 8.48
N LYS A 184 -6.00 -25.66 9.63
CA LYS A 184 -6.53 -26.07 10.94
C LYS A 184 -7.91 -25.47 11.22
N ARG A 185 -8.17 -24.22 10.79
CA ARG A 185 -9.43 -23.51 11.03
C ARG A 185 -10.55 -23.85 10.05
N TYR A 186 -10.23 -23.98 8.76
CA TYR A 186 -11.20 -24.11 7.66
C TYR A 186 -11.16 -25.47 6.94
N GLY A 187 -10.25 -26.36 7.34
CA GLY A 187 -10.09 -27.68 6.73
C GLY A 187 -9.64 -27.63 5.27
N ASP A 188 -10.11 -28.60 4.48
CA ASP A 188 -9.66 -28.80 3.10
C ASP A 188 -10.11 -27.71 2.13
N ALA A 189 -11.06 -26.84 2.53
CA ALA A 189 -11.49 -25.70 1.71
C ALA A 189 -10.31 -24.79 1.31
N ILE A 190 -9.29 -24.69 2.17
CA ILE A 190 -8.08 -23.90 1.89
C ILE A 190 -7.29 -24.37 0.67
N SER A 191 -7.39 -25.66 0.31
CA SER A 191 -6.70 -26.19 -0.89
C SER A 191 -7.24 -25.61 -2.20
N LYS A 192 -8.47 -25.08 -2.19
CA LYS A 192 -9.13 -24.48 -3.36
C LYS A 192 -9.14 -22.96 -3.32
N SER A 193 -8.72 -22.37 -2.21
CA SER A 193 -8.70 -20.93 -2.02
C SER A 193 -7.62 -20.26 -2.82
N LYS A 194 -7.94 -19.04 -3.27
CA LYS A 194 -7.00 -18.15 -3.95
C LYS A 194 -6.33 -17.22 -2.95
N PHE A 195 -5.03 -17.00 -3.15
CA PHE A 195 -4.20 -16.14 -2.33
C PHE A 195 -3.78 -14.92 -3.13
N VAL A 196 -4.13 -13.74 -2.63
CA VAL A 196 -3.73 -12.45 -3.22
C VAL A 196 -2.78 -11.75 -2.25
N TYR A 197 -1.72 -11.13 -2.78
CA TYR A 197 -0.89 -10.18 -2.04
C TYR A 197 -1.27 -8.75 -2.45
N GLU A 198 -1.54 -7.86 -1.50
CA GLU A 198 -1.68 -6.42 -1.76
C GLU A 198 -0.74 -5.65 -0.83
N GLY A 199 0.09 -4.78 -1.40
CA GLY A 199 0.97 -3.90 -0.63
C GLY A 199 1.23 -2.59 -1.35
N CYS A 200 1.59 -1.56 -0.59
CA CYS A 200 2.00 -0.28 -1.13
C CYS A 200 3.41 0.11 -0.68
N SER A 201 4.16 0.90 -1.46
CA SER A 201 5.47 1.41 -1.06
C SER A 201 6.49 0.27 -0.89
N GLY A 202 7.09 0.13 0.30
CA GLY A 202 7.83 -1.07 0.73
C GLY A 202 7.02 -2.36 0.54
N GLY A 203 5.72 -2.34 0.81
CA GLY A 203 4.78 -3.42 0.50
C GLY A 203 4.61 -3.69 -1.00
N GLY A 204 4.64 -2.64 -1.83
CA GLY A 204 4.61 -2.79 -3.28
C GLY A 204 5.90 -3.45 -3.81
N ARG A 205 7.06 -3.11 -3.22
CA ARG A 205 8.32 -3.82 -3.48
C ARG A 205 8.23 -5.29 -3.05
N GLN A 206 7.77 -5.55 -1.82
CA GLN A 206 7.57 -6.92 -1.31
C GLN A 206 6.65 -7.73 -2.22
N ALA A 207 5.56 -7.13 -2.71
CA ALA A 207 4.64 -7.73 -3.68
C ALA A 207 5.38 -8.15 -4.97
N LEU A 208 6.19 -7.26 -5.55
CA LEU A 208 6.97 -7.57 -6.75
C LEU A 208 8.06 -8.61 -6.52
N ILE A 209 8.68 -8.64 -5.33
CA ILE A 209 9.59 -9.72 -4.94
C ILE A 209 8.88 -11.08 -5.00
N GLN A 210 7.63 -11.17 -4.53
CA GLN A 210 6.88 -12.42 -4.63
C GLN A 210 6.64 -12.84 -6.09
N ALA A 211 6.30 -11.89 -6.97
CA ALA A 211 6.13 -12.18 -8.40
C ALA A 211 7.43 -12.68 -9.06
N GLN A 212 8.57 -12.09 -8.69
CA GLN A 212 9.87 -12.33 -9.34
C GLN A 212 10.61 -13.56 -8.79
N ARG A 213 10.54 -13.77 -7.47
CA ARG A 213 11.41 -14.73 -6.75
C ARG A 213 10.64 -15.91 -6.16
N HIS A 214 9.39 -15.70 -5.75
CA HIS A 214 8.52 -16.73 -5.17
C HIS A 214 7.22 -16.88 -5.94
N PRO A 215 7.31 -17.11 -7.25
CA PRO A 215 6.18 -16.91 -8.14
C PRO A 215 5.01 -17.85 -7.79
N ASP A 216 5.25 -18.99 -7.14
CA ASP A 216 4.29 -20.01 -6.74
C ASP A 216 3.51 -19.73 -5.44
N LEU A 217 3.81 -18.65 -4.73
CA LEU A 217 3.18 -18.40 -3.44
C LEU A 217 1.79 -17.75 -3.52
N PHE A 218 1.54 -16.93 -4.55
CA PHE A 218 0.32 -16.15 -4.73
C PHE A 218 -0.26 -16.32 -6.13
N ASP A 219 -1.59 -16.37 -6.21
CA ASP A 219 -2.34 -16.41 -7.47
C ASP A 219 -2.47 -15.01 -8.10
N GLY A 220 -2.55 -13.97 -7.26
CA GLY A 220 -2.69 -12.58 -7.66
C GLY A 220 -1.82 -11.64 -6.82
N ILE A 221 -1.27 -10.61 -7.45
CA ILE A 221 -0.39 -9.63 -6.79
C ILE A 221 -0.85 -8.23 -7.17
N ILE A 222 -1.05 -7.38 -6.18
CA ILE A 222 -1.38 -5.96 -6.33
C ILE A 222 -0.23 -5.16 -5.72
N ALA A 223 0.53 -4.48 -6.58
CA ALA A 223 1.66 -3.65 -6.17
C ALA A 223 1.32 -2.18 -6.40
N ARG A 224 1.02 -1.47 -5.31
CA ARG A 224 0.74 -0.04 -5.29
C ARG A 224 2.04 0.74 -5.02
N ALA A 225 2.29 1.82 -5.77
CA ALA A 225 3.48 2.67 -5.65
C ALA A 225 4.76 1.92 -5.22
N PRO A 226 5.21 0.89 -5.97
CA PRO A 226 6.27 0.00 -5.52
C PRO A 226 7.63 0.69 -5.39
N ALA A 227 8.32 0.49 -4.27
CA ALA A 227 9.73 0.89 -4.06
C ALA A 227 10.71 -0.11 -4.72
N ASN A 228 10.49 -0.45 -5.99
CA ASN A 228 11.14 -1.61 -6.64
C ASN A 228 12.62 -1.39 -6.99
N ALA A 229 13.01 -0.24 -7.52
CA ALA A 229 14.42 0.12 -7.69
C ALA A 229 14.98 0.77 -6.41
N TYR A 230 14.88 0.02 -5.30
CA TYR A 230 15.14 0.48 -3.94
C TYR A 230 16.52 1.12 -3.79
N THR A 231 17.57 0.47 -4.28
CA THR A 231 18.94 1.00 -4.22
C THR A 231 19.05 2.34 -4.96
N GLY A 232 18.52 2.42 -6.19
CA GLY A 232 18.53 3.66 -6.98
C GLY A 232 17.75 4.80 -6.31
N GLN A 233 16.57 4.49 -5.77
CA GLN A 233 15.69 5.44 -5.08
C GLN A 233 16.39 6.10 -3.89
N PHE A 234 17.01 5.30 -3.02
CA PHE A 234 17.64 5.83 -1.81
C PHE A 234 18.95 6.59 -2.12
N LEU A 235 19.66 6.20 -3.18
CA LEU A 235 20.78 7.00 -3.70
C LEU A 235 20.30 8.34 -4.27
N TRP A 236 19.12 8.38 -4.90
CA TRP A 236 18.49 9.63 -5.31
C TRP A 236 18.10 10.49 -4.09
N TYR A 237 17.50 9.93 -3.03
CA TYR A 237 17.26 10.70 -1.79
C TYR A 237 18.54 11.35 -1.26
N GLN A 238 19.65 10.62 -1.27
CA GLN A 238 20.94 11.16 -0.85
C GLN A 238 21.47 12.27 -1.74
N LYS A 239 21.35 12.15 -3.07
CA LYS A 239 21.68 13.23 -4.01
C LYS A 239 20.93 14.52 -3.62
N ILE A 240 19.63 14.41 -3.37
CA ILE A 240 18.78 15.56 -3.00
C ILE A 240 19.14 16.12 -1.62
N LEU A 241 19.32 15.26 -0.61
CA LEU A 241 19.68 15.70 0.74
C LEU A 241 21.02 16.44 0.77
N LYS A 242 22.03 15.96 0.02
CA LYS A 242 23.32 16.65 -0.11
C LYS A 242 23.18 18.01 -0.80
N GLN A 243 22.32 18.11 -1.81
CA GLN A 243 22.05 19.39 -2.48
C GLN A 243 21.40 20.39 -1.52
N LEU A 244 20.37 19.97 -0.78
CA LEU A 244 19.64 20.84 0.15
C LEU A 244 20.47 21.27 1.36
N ALA A 245 21.47 20.47 1.74
CA ALA A 245 22.39 20.80 2.82
C ALA A 245 23.42 21.89 2.43
N LYS A 246 23.56 22.23 1.15
CA LYS A 246 24.45 23.32 0.72
C LYS A 246 23.95 24.68 1.25
N PRO A 247 24.85 25.62 1.63
CA PRO A 247 24.45 26.94 2.07
C PRO A 247 23.52 27.65 1.08
N GLY A 248 22.34 28.09 1.54
CA GLY A 248 21.35 28.80 0.73
C GLY A 248 20.54 27.95 -0.25
N ALA A 249 20.75 26.63 -0.30
CA ALA A 249 20.07 25.73 -1.23
C ALA A 249 18.76 25.13 -0.68
N GLY A 250 18.52 25.27 0.63
CA GLY A 250 17.31 24.77 1.30
C GLY A 250 16.03 25.46 0.80
N LEU A 251 14.95 24.70 0.76
CA LEU A 251 13.64 25.13 0.29
C LEU A 251 12.64 25.12 1.45
N SER A 252 12.10 26.30 1.78
CA SER A 252 11.07 26.49 2.80
C SER A 252 9.71 25.97 2.31
N VAL A 253 8.81 25.66 3.24
CA VAL A 253 7.40 25.32 2.95
C VAL A 253 6.72 26.34 2.04
N GLY A 254 6.97 27.64 2.22
CA GLY A 254 6.38 28.66 1.35
C GLY A 254 6.89 28.57 -0.10
N LYS A 255 8.18 28.29 -0.30
CA LYS A 255 8.78 28.13 -1.63
C LYS A 255 8.24 26.91 -2.37
N VAL A 256 8.05 25.81 -1.66
CA VAL A 256 7.32 24.64 -2.16
C VAL A 256 5.97 25.05 -2.71
N GLN A 257 5.16 25.73 -1.88
CA GLN A 257 3.79 26.07 -2.22
C GLN A 257 3.77 27.01 -3.44
N THR A 258 4.80 27.85 -3.59
CA THR A 258 5.01 28.65 -4.79
C THR A 258 5.30 27.78 -6.02
N ILE A 259 6.18 26.79 -5.93
CA ILE A 259 6.43 25.83 -7.02
C ILE A 259 5.15 25.07 -7.39
N ALA A 260 4.38 24.65 -6.38
CA ALA A 260 3.13 23.93 -6.55
C ALA A 260 2.08 24.73 -7.29
N LYS A 261 1.80 25.95 -6.81
CA LYS A 261 0.85 26.86 -7.45
C LYS A 261 1.29 27.22 -8.87
N PHE A 262 2.60 27.43 -9.08
CA PHE A 262 3.14 27.76 -10.39
C PHE A 262 2.96 26.61 -11.39
N SER A 263 3.26 25.38 -10.96
CA SER A 263 3.12 24.19 -11.79
C SER A 263 1.65 23.89 -12.08
N GLN A 264 0.80 23.88 -11.06
CA GLN A 264 -0.63 23.67 -11.20
C GLN A 264 -1.29 24.68 -12.15
N ALA A 265 -0.94 25.97 -12.05
CA ALA A 265 -1.47 27.01 -12.93
C ALA A 265 -1.13 26.79 -14.42
N GLN A 266 -0.07 26.05 -14.74
CA GLN A 266 0.30 25.72 -16.12
C GLN A 266 -0.26 24.38 -16.61
N CYS A 267 -0.58 23.47 -15.69
CA CYS A 267 -0.82 22.07 -16.04
C CYS A 267 -2.26 21.58 -15.85
N ASP A 268 -3.01 22.17 -14.90
CA ASP A 268 -4.33 21.68 -14.47
C ASP A 268 -5.27 21.49 -15.67
N GLU A 269 -5.49 22.55 -16.45
CA GLU A 269 -6.44 22.54 -17.56
C GLU A 269 -6.00 21.68 -18.78
N LEU A 270 -4.79 21.09 -18.78
CA LEU A 270 -4.29 20.30 -19.91
C LEU A 270 -5.05 18.98 -20.12
N ASP A 271 -5.75 18.49 -19.10
CA ASP A 271 -6.64 17.33 -19.23
C ASP A 271 -8.10 17.69 -19.54
N GLY A 272 -8.40 18.99 -19.67
CA GLY A 272 -9.70 19.54 -20.08
C GLY A 272 -10.59 19.98 -18.92
N LEU A 273 -10.10 19.97 -17.68
CA LEU A 273 -10.83 20.45 -16.52
C LEU A 273 -9.90 21.27 -15.60
N LYS A 274 -10.44 22.32 -14.98
CA LYS A 274 -9.74 23.09 -13.95
C LYS A 274 -10.21 22.63 -12.57
N ASP A 275 -9.65 21.55 -12.04
CA ASP A 275 -10.05 20.96 -10.75
C ASP A 275 -8.88 20.72 -9.79
N ASN A 276 -7.73 21.35 -10.04
CA ASN A 276 -6.50 21.19 -9.27
C ASN A 276 -5.95 19.74 -9.31
N ILE A 277 -6.24 18.98 -10.37
CA ILE A 277 -5.76 17.62 -10.58
C ILE A 277 -5.01 17.56 -11.90
N ILE A 278 -3.73 17.21 -11.84
CA ILE A 278 -2.93 16.99 -13.05
C ILE A 278 -3.06 15.51 -13.43
N SER A 279 -3.97 15.18 -14.34
CA SER A 279 -4.19 13.80 -14.82
C SER A 279 -3.15 13.33 -15.82
N ARG A 280 -2.41 14.27 -16.43
CA ARG A 280 -1.36 14.00 -17.44
C ARG A 280 -0.03 14.69 -17.11
N PRO A 281 0.69 14.28 -16.05
CA PRO A 281 1.96 14.92 -15.68
C PRO A 281 2.98 14.97 -16.83
N ALA A 282 3.05 13.91 -17.65
CA ALA A 282 3.97 13.83 -18.78
C ALA A 282 3.68 14.83 -19.92
N SER A 283 2.46 15.41 -19.96
CA SER A 283 2.08 16.41 -20.96
C SER A 283 2.36 17.84 -20.50
N CYS A 284 2.79 18.04 -19.25
CA CYS A 284 3.16 19.34 -18.74
C CYS A 284 4.67 19.50 -18.63
N ASN A 285 5.19 20.62 -19.13
CA ASN A 285 6.60 20.97 -19.03
C ASN A 285 6.72 22.39 -18.47
N VAL A 286 7.07 22.49 -17.19
CA VAL A 286 7.14 23.75 -16.45
C VAL A 286 8.60 24.21 -16.34
N ASP A 287 8.88 25.44 -16.76
CA ASP A 287 10.20 26.04 -16.57
C ASP A 287 10.25 26.83 -15.25
N LEU A 288 10.82 26.21 -14.23
CA LEU A 288 10.98 26.82 -12.90
C LEU A 288 11.88 28.06 -12.89
N THR A 289 12.66 28.35 -13.94
CA THR A 289 13.48 29.58 -13.99
C THR A 289 12.65 30.85 -13.93
N ALA A 290 11.37 30.79 -14.31
CA ALA A 290 10.43 31.90 -14.17
C ALA A 290 10.19 32.30 -12.69
N LEU A 291 10.51 31.43 -11.73
CA LEU A 291 10.41 31.71 -10.30
C LEU A 291 11.68 32.37 -9.72
N ARG A 292 12.69 32.70 -10.54
CA ARG A 292 13.93 33.30 -10.05
C ARG A 292 13.69 34.64 -9.35
N CYS A 293 14.30 34.86 -8.18
CA CYS A 293 14.21 36.13 -7.47
C CYS A 293 14.84 37.28 -8.28
N THR A 294 14.10 38.37 -8.48
CA THR A 294 14.59 39.61 -9.11
C THR A 294 14.97 40.69 -8.09
N GLY A 295 14.65 40.46 -6.81
CA GLY A 295 14.95 41.35 -5.68
C GLY A 295 15.33 40.55 -4.44
N ALA A 296 14.97 41.06 -3.26
CA ALA A 296 15.18 40.34 -2.01
C ALA A 296 14.46 38.98 -2.03
N GLU A 297 15.10 37.96 -1.46
CA GLU A 297 14.54 36.63 -1.35
C GLU A 297 13.26 36.65 -0.49
N SER A 298 12.24 35.93 -0.94
CA SER A 298 11.02 35.63 -0.19
C SER A 298 10.50 34.24 -0.54
N ASP A 299 9.39 33.82 0.06
CA ASP A 299 8.73 32.56 -0.30
C ASP A 299 8.07 32.59 -1.69
N SER A 300 7.97 33.75 -2.35
CA SER A 300 7.37 33.89 -3.69
C SER A 300 8.37 33.74 -4.84
N CYS A 301 9.64 33.45 -4.55
CA CYS A 301 10.69 33.27 -5.56
C CYS A 301 11.80 32.34 -5.05
N LEU A 302 12.68 31.93 -5.95
CA LEU A 302 13.79 31.02 -5.71
C LEU A 302 15.12 31.69 -6.07
N THR A 303 16.12 31.57 -5.20
CA THR A 303 17.51 31.91 -5.53
C THR A 303 18.11 30.88 -6.50
N ASP A 304 19.30 31.13 -7.04
CA ASP A 304 19.95 30.18 -7.97
C ASP A 304 20.21 28.81 -7.33
N ALA A 305 20.68 28.79 -6.09
CA ALA A 305 20.92 27.56 -5.35
C ALA A 305 19.60 26.80 -5.06
N GLN A 306 18.52 27.53 -4.79
CA GLN A 306 17.18 26.97 -4.59
C GLN A 306 16.57 26.45 -5.89
N LEU A 307 16.81 27.12 -7.02
CA LEU A 307 16.41 26.65 -8.34
C LEU A 307 17.13 25.35 -8.70
N GLU A 308 18.43 25.24 -8.40
CA GLU A 308 19.19 24.00 -8.58
C GLU A 308 18.58 22.87 -7.74
N SER A 309 18.25 23.13 -6.47
CA SER A 309 17.58 22.16 -5.60
C SER A 309 16.21 21.72 -6.14
N ALA A 310 15.38 22.66 -6.57
CA ALA A 310 14.05 22.37 -7.10
C ALA A 310 14.12 21.56 -8.40
N LYS A 311 15.04 21.91 -9.30
CA LYS A 311 15.26 21.17 -10.56
C LYS A 311 15.83 19.78 -10.31
N GLY A 312 16.73 19.63 -9.33
CA GLY A 312 17.35 18.34 -9.01
C GLY A 312 16.35 17.23 -8.68
N LEU A 313 15.16 17.58 -8.19
CA LEU A 313 14.07 16.62 -7.93
C LEU A 313 13.52 15.96 -9.20
N TYR A 314 13.54 16.70 -10.30
CA TYR A 314 13.06 16.25 -11.61
C TYR A 314 14.20 15.69 -12.46
N GLU A 315 15.36 15.44 -11.86
CA GLU A 315 16.48 14.82 -12.56
C GLU A 315 16.61 13.35 -12.16
N PRO A 316 16.95 12.47 -13.12
CA PRO A 316 17.27 11.10 -12.81
C PRO A 316 18.59 11.02 -12.01
N THR A 317 18.80 9.87 -11.37
CA THR A 317 20.10 9.53 -10.76
C THR A 317 20.72 8.38 -11.53
N SER A 318 22.02 8.49 -11.78
CA SER A 318 22.85 7.43 -12.35
C SER A 318 24.19 7.43 -11.63
N ILE A 319 24.48 6.36 -10.90
CA ILE A 319 25.70 6.21 -10.11
C ILE A 319 26.55 5.06 -10.67
N ALA A 320 27.87 5.19 -10.55
CA ALA A 320 28.85 4.19 -10.95
C ALA A 320 28.70 3.73 -12.42
N GLY A 321 28.51 4.68 -13.34
CA GLY A 321 28.37 4.39 -14.78
C GLY A 321 27.05 3.74 -15.16
N GLY A 322 25.97 4.01 -14.41
CA GLY A 322 24.63 3.47 -14.68
C GLY A 322 24.34 2.12 -14.01
N ARG A 323 25.17 1.69 -13.05
CA ARG A 323 24.92 0.46 -12.29
C ARG A 323 23.72 0.59 -11.36
N TYR A 324 23.50 1.79 -10.80
CA TYR A 324 22.33 2.10 -9.98
C TYR A 324 21.63 3.32 -10.58
N THR A 325 20.40 3.12 -11.03
CA THR A 325 19.61 4.14 -11.72
C THR A 325 18.31 4.38 -11.02
N TRP A 326 17.84 5.62 -11.07
CA TRP A 326 16.51 6.00 -10.64
C TRP A 326 15.90 6.95 -11.66
N ALA A 327 14.66 6.68 -12.04
CA ALA A 327 13.89 7.55 -12.90
C ALA A 327 13.62 8.89 -12.19
N ALA A 328 13.57 9.98 -12.96
CA ALA A 328 13.14 11.27 -12.42
C ALA A 328 11.69 11.23 -11.94
N PHE A 329 11.29 12.15 -11.07
CA PHE A 329 9.87 12.47 -10.91
C PHE A 329 9.30 13.05 -12.22
N PRO A 330 8.00 12.87 -12.52
CA PRO A 330 7.34 13.71 -13.51
C PRO A 330 7.60 15.18 -13.16
N HIS A 331 7.72 16.05 -14.17
CA HIS A 331 8.07 17.46 -13.96
C HIS A 331 7.10 18.24 -13.07
N VAL A 332 5.93 17.67 -12.78
CA VAL A 332 4.85 18.23 -11.98
C VAL A 332 4.05 17.15 -11.25
N GLY A 333 3.22 17.56 -10.29
CA GLY A 333 2.27 16.75 -9.53
C GLY A 333 2.73 16.50 -8.08
N GLY A 334 3.95 16.03 -7.85
CA GLY A 334 4.42 15.71 -6.50
C GLY A 334 4.42 16.91 -5.55
N GLU A 335 4.60 18.11 -6.09
CA GLU A 335 4.51 19.41 -5.39
C GLU A 335 3.12 19.82 -4.95
N THR A 336 2.06 19.24 -5.52
CA THR A 336 0.67 19.59 -5.19
C THR A 336 0.08 18.77 -4.04
N ALA A 337 0.86 17.87 -3.42
CA ALA A 337 0.46 17.07 -2.27
C ALA A 337 0.12 17.96 -1.04
N ASP A 338 -0.97 17.63 -0.32
CA ASP A 338 -1.61 18.55 0.64
C ASP A 338 -0.77 18.87 1.91
N ASP A 339 -0.91 20.12 2.36
CA ASP A 339 -0.37 20.98 3.43
C ASP A 339 0.74 20.54 4.43
N SER A 340 1.41 19.40 4.26
CA SER A 340 2.57 19.00 5.10
C SER A 340 3.63 18.10 4.41
N SER A 341 3.35 17.56 3.23
CA SER A 341 4.14 16.47 2.62
C SER A 341 5.37 16.94 1.83
N TRP A 342 5.35 18.14 1.27
CA TRP A 342 6.58 18.81 0.83
C TRP A 342 7.27 19.64 1.94
N GLN A 343 6.78 19.65 3.21
CA GLN A 343 7.30 20.54 4.28
C GLN A 343 8.78 20.36 4.65
N ALA A 344 9.50 19.43 4.04
CA ALA A 344 10.76 19.85 3.46
C ALA A 344 11.06 18.94 2.28
N LEU A 345 11.63 19.48 1.22
CA LEU A 345 12.38 18.66 0.26
C LEU A 345 13.54 17.91 0.93
N GLY A 346 13.82 18.23 2.20
CA GLY A 346 14.55 17.43 3.17
C GLY A 346 13.72 17.12 4.42
N GLY A 347 12.47 16.65 4.26
CA GLY A 347 11.57 16.30 5.36
C GLY A 347 12.15 15.16 6.20
N THR A 348 11.60 14.97 7.40
CA THR A 348 12.01 13.87 8.29
C THR A 348 12.00 12.53 7.56
N THR A 349 11.06 12.27 6.65
CA THR A 349 11.00 11.00 5.91
C THR A 349 12.18 10.79 4.95
N TYR A 350 12.54 11.77 4.10
CA TYR A 350 13.70 11.64 3.21
C TYR A 350 14.99 11.55 4.02
N GLN A 351 15.11 12.38 5.07
CA GLN A 351 16.23 12.31 6.00
C GLN A 351 16.32 10.94 6.66
N ILE A 352 15.23 10.40 7.22
CA ILE A 352 15.21 9.08 7.85
C ILE A 352 15.58 8.02 6.82
N LEU A 353 14.81 7.88 5.74
CA LEU A 353 15.00 6.82 4.75
C LEU A 353 16.38 6.92 4.09
N GLY A 354 16.69 8.07 3.50
CA GLY A 354 17.95 8.30 2.79
C GLY A 354 19.17 8.20 3.71
N ASN A 355 19.15 8.82 4.89
CA ASN A 355 20.31 8.78 5.79
C ASN A 355 20.50 7.41 6.42
N ASP A 356 19.44 6.76 6.85
CA ASP A 356 19.57 5.45 7.49
C ASP A 356 19.96 4.37 6.48
N TYR A 357 19.55 4.50 5.23
CA TYR A 357 20.09 3.65 4.16
C TYR A 357 21.60 3.82 4.03
N MET A 358 22.12 5.05 3.96
CA MET A 358 23.57 5.26 3.89
C MET A 358 24.29 4.78 5.14
N ARG A 359 23.73 5.03 6.33
CA ARG A 359 24.34 4.71 7.62
C ARG A 359 24.35 3.21 7.89
N TYR A 360 23.19 2.58 7.87
CA TYR A 360 23.01 1.20 8.32
C TYR A 360 23.10 0.17 7.20
N PHE A 361 22.62 0.50 6.00
CA PHE A 361 22.64 -0.43 4.87
C PHE A 361 23.99 -0.36 4.16
N VAL A 362 24.45 0.84 3.78
CA VAL A 362 25.64 1.03 2.94
C VAL A 362 26.94 1.05 3.74
N ALA A 363 27.09 2.01 4.66
CA ALA A 363 28.32 2.17 5.44
C ALA A 363 28.47 1.12 6.55
N GLN A 364 27.35 0.54 7.01
CA GLN A 364 27.28 -0.34 8.18
C GLN A 364 27.95 0.26 9.43
N ASP A 365 27.84 1.58 9.59
CA ASP A 365 28.44 2.33 10.70
C ASP A 365 27.38 3.27 11.31
N PRO A 366 26.87 2.99 12.52
CA PRO A 366 25.86 3.83 13.16
C PRO A 366 26.35 5.25 13.50
N SER A 367 27.66 5.49 13.52
CA SER A 367 28.28 6.77 13.88
C SER A 367 28.58 7.69 12.70
N VAL A 368 28.52 7.17 11.46
CA VAL A 368 28.89 7.93 10.28
C VAL A 368 27.91 9.08 10.01
N ASP A 369 28.45 10.20 9.52
CA ASP A 369 27.64 11.22 8.87
C ASP A 369 27.18 10.70 7.50
N PRO A 370 25.88 10.44 7.30
CA PRO A 370 25.32 9.87 6.08
C PRO A 370 25.58 10.75 4.85
N LEU A 371 25.65 12.08 5.02
CA LEU A 371 25.92 13.00 3.91
C LEU A 371 27.38 12.93 3.43
N SER A 372 28.28 12.43 4.28
CA SER A 372 29.70 12.23 3.94
C SER A 372 29.95 10.92 3.18
N VAL A 373 29.02 9.96 3.21
CA VAL A 373 29.19 8.66 2.56
C VAL A 373 29.14 8.83 1.04
N ASP A 374 30.21 8.47 0.35
CA ASP A 374 30.29 8.45 -1.11
C ASP A 374 29.90 7.06 -1.64
N PRO A 375 28.73 6.91 -2.30
CA PRO A 375 28.28 5.63 -2.83
C PRO A 375 29.29 4.93 -3.75
N GLN A 376 30.14 5.69 -4.45
CA GLN A 376 31.12 5.10 -5.38
C GLN A 376 32.18 4.26 -4.67
N GLN A 377 32.41 4.50 -3.37
CA GLN A 377 33.35 3.73 -2.55
C GLN A 377 32.74 2.43 -2.02
N TYR A 378 31.42 2.25 -2.16
CA TYR A 378 30.66 1.13 -1.59
C TYR A 378 30.00 0.24 -2.66
N THR A 379 30.48 0.24 -3.90
CA THR A 379 29.85 -0.50 -5.01
C THR A 379 29.68 -1.99 -4.75
N THR A 380 30.61 -2.66 -4.06
CA THR A 380 30.43 -4.07 -3.66
C THR A 380 29.25 -4.26 -2.71
N ARG A 381 29.08 -3.35 -1.74
CA ARG A 381 27.95 -3.41 -0.81
C ARG A 381 26.64 -3.04 -1.50
N LEU A 382 26.65 -2.06 -2.39
CA LEU A 382 25.48 -1.67 -3.18
C LEU A 382 25.05 -2.78 -4.15
N ASP A 383 25.99 -3.51 -4.77
CA ASP A 383 25.69 -4.68 -5.61
C ASP A 383 25.00 -5.78 -4.78
N TYR A 384 25.48 -6.04 -3.56
CA TYR A 384 24.83 -6.95 -2.62
C TYR A 384 23.40 -6.48 -2.28
N LEU A 385 23.23 -5.22 -1.87
CA LEU A 385 21.92 -4.67 -1.51
C LEU A 385 20.94 -4.68 -2.69
N ALA A 386 21.39 -4.32 -3.89
CA ALA A 386 20.56 -4.36 -5.09
C ALA A 386 20.13 -5.80 -5.40
N SER A 387 21.04 -6.78 -5.32
CA SER A 387 20.69 -8.19 -5.51
C SER A 387 19.69 -8.70 -4.47
N LEU A 388 19.77 -8.18 -3.24
CA LEU A 388 18.97 -8.64 -2.12
C LEU A 388 17.59 -7.98 -2.07
N ILE A 389 17.49 -6.67 -2.25
CA ILE A 389 16.30 -5.87 -1.93
C ILE A 389 15.54 -5.40 -3.17
N ASP A 390 16.25 -5.09 -4.27
CA ASP A 390 15.61 -4.54 -5.47
C ASP A 390 14.70 -5.60 -6.13
N ALA A 391 13.56 -5.11 -6.61
CA ALA A 391 12.52 -5.89 -7.28
C ALA A 391 12.36 -5.43 -8.73
N THR A 392 13.46 -5.38 -9.49
CA THR A 392 13.49 -4.77 -10.83
C THR A 392 13.55 -5.78 -11.98
N ASN A 393 13.52 -7.10 -11.71
CA ASN A 393 13.54 -8.11 -12.76
C ASN A 393 12.22 -8.12 -13.56
N PRO A 394 12.22 -7.78 -14.86
CA PRO A 394 10.99 -7.75 -15.65
C PRO A 394 10.56 -9.12 -16.18
N ASP A 395 11.40 -10.14 -16.10
CA ASP A 395 11.02 -11.51 -16.49
C ASP A 395 10.11 -12.13 -15.43
N LEU A 396 8.81 -12.10 -15.72
CA LEU A 396 7.75 -12.72 -14.94
C LEU A 396 7.21 -13.99 -15.61
N SER A 397 7.98 -14.61 -16.52
CA SER A 397 7.54 -15.80 -17.27
C SER A 397 7.11 -16.94 -16.35
N LYS A 398 7.86 -17.20 -15.27
CA LYS A 398 7.49 -18.21 -14.26
C LYS A 398 6.20 -17.85 -13.53
N PHE A 399 5.94 -16.57 -13.25
CA PHE A 399 4.70 -16.11 -12.63
C PHE A 399 3.50 -16.31 -13.55
N ASN A 400 3.63 -15.83 -14.80
CA ASN A 400 2.60 -15.98 -15.83
C ASN A 400 2.31 -17.45 -16.17
N ALA A 401 3.34 -18.31 -16.29
CA ALA A 401 3.18 -19.72 -16.67
C ALA A 401 2.29 -20.53 -15.71
N ARG A 402 2.15 -20.10 -14.46
CA ARG A 402 1.23 -20.71 -13.48
C ARG A 402 -0.13 -20.01 -13.39
N GLY A 403 -0.39 -19.04 -14.25
CA GLY A 403 -1.62 -18.26 -14.29
C GLY A 403 -1.63 -17.04 -13.36
N GLY A 404 -0.50 -16.68 -12.75
CA GLY A 404 -0.41 -15.54 -11.85
C GLY A 404 -0.80 -14.22 -12.52
N LYS A 405 -1.51 -13.35 -11.79
CA LYS A 405 -1.95 -12.03 -12.28
C LYS A 405 -1.35 -10.89 -11.46
N LEU A 406 -0.94 -9.83 -12.13
CA LEU A 406 -0.30 -8.64 -11.55
C LEU A 406 -1.13 -7.40 -11.86
N ILE A 407 -1.48 -6.64 -10.83
CA ILE A 407 -1.97 -5.27 -10.97
C ILE A 407 -0.90 -4.34 -10.42
N LEU A 408 -0.42 -3.41 -11.25
CA LEU A 408 0.36 -2.27 -10.83
C LEU A 408 -0.57 -1.06 -10.64
N PHE A 409 -0.28 -0.22 -9.66
CA PHE A 409 -1.06 0.98 -9.38
C PHE A 409 -0.16 2.10 -8.86
N HIS A 410 -0.37 3.35 -9.29
CA HIS A 410 0.42 4.49 -8.79
C HIS A 410 -0.36 5.81 -8.89
N GLY A 411 -0.20 6.70 -7.91
CA GLY A 411 -0.77 8.06 -7.95
C GLY A 411 0.08 9.06 -8.75
N THR A 412 -0.53 10.08 -9.34
CA THR A 412 0.22 11.09 -10.11
C THR A 412 0.93 12.15 -9.26
N THR A 413 0.53 12.31 -7.99
CA THR A 413 1.12 13.27 -7.05
C THR A 413 1.94 12.58 -5.96
N ASP A 414 2.34 11.32 -6.19
CA ASP A 414 3.26 10.60 -5.30
C ASP A 414 4.59 11.36 -5.23
N TRP A 415 4.82 11.96 -4.07
CA TRP A 415 6.01 12.75 -3.76
C TRP A 415 7.13 11.89 -3.17
N LEU A 416 6.86 10.65 -2.77
CA LEU A 416 7.85 9.79 -2.12
C LEU A 416 8.50 8.86 -3.14
N ILE A 417 7.70 8.26 -4.02
CA ILE A 417 8.15 7.30 -5.04
C ILE A 417 7.68 7.81 -6.39
N THR A 418 8.59 7.95 -7.34
CA THR A 418 8.22 8.46 -8.67
C THR A 418 7.30 7.49 -9.41
N LEU A 419 6.22 8.03 -9.97
CA LEU A 419 5.36 7.38 -10.96
C LEU A 419 6.17 6.75 -12.10
N ASN A 420 7.25 7.43 -12.54
CA ASN A 420 8.07 6.97 -13.66
C ASN A 420 8.79 5.65 -13.34
N ASN A 421 9.09 5.35 -12.08
CA ASN A 421 9.72 4.09 -11.70
C ASN A 421 8.77 2.90 -11.91
N THR A 422 7.47 3.06 -11.62
CA THR A 422 6.48 2.01 -11.92
C THR A 422 6.18 1.91 -13.40
N THR A 423 6.12 3.04 -14.10
CA THR A 423 5.92 3.08 -15.56
C THR A 423 7.06 2.37 -16.28
N GLU A 424 8.32 2.69 -15.94
CA GLU A 424 9.50 2.05 -16.52
C GLU A 424 9.54 0.54 -16.24
N TYR A 425 9.17 0.11 -15.03
CA TYR A 425 9.08 -1.31 -14.70
C TYR A 425 7.99 -2.02 -15.52
N TYR A 426 6.80 -1.42 -15.64
CA TYR A 426 5.71 -1.94 -16.47
C TYR A 426 6.16 -2.10 -17.93
N ASP A 427 6.77 -1.08 -18.52
CA ASP A 427 7.24 -1.11 -19.91
C ASP A 427 8.28 -2.21 -20.14
N LYS A 428 9.20 -2.41 -19.18
CA LYS A 428 10.17 -3.52 -19.22
C LYS A 428 9.49 -4.89 -19.12
N VAL A 429 8.48 -5.05 -18.25
CA VAL A 429 7.68 -6.29 -18.16
C VAL A 429 6.95 -6.55 -19.48
N VAL A 430 6.34 -5.53 -20.07
CA VAL A 430 5.65 -5.62 -21.36
C VAL A 430 6.61 -6.07 -22.47
N ALA A 431 7.79 -5.45 -22.54
CA ALA A 431 8.83 -5.83 -23.49
C ALA A 431 9.31 -7.27 -23.27
N SER A 432 9.59 -7.65 -22.01
CA SER A 432 10.03 -8.99 -21.62
C SER A 432 8.99 -10.08 -21.95
N ALA A 433 7.70 -9.77 -21.82
CA ALA A 433 6.61 -10.67 -22.17
C ALA A 433 6.43 -10.89 -23.68
N GLY A 434 7.10 -10.12 -24.54
CA GLY A 434 6.93 -10.17 -26.00
C GLY A 434 5.93 -9.14 -26.55
N GLY A 435 5.67 -8.07 -25.81
CA GLY A 435 4.84 -6.94 -26.23
C GLY A 435 3.45 -6.90 -25.60
N PRO A 436 2.66 -5.83 -25.88
CA PRO A 436 1.42 -5.55 -25.18
C PRO A 436 0.41 -6.72 -25.17
N PRO A 437 0.12 -7.42 -26.29
CA PRO A 437 -0.85 -8.50 -26.28
C PRO A 437 -0.51 -9.67 -25.34
N ALA A 438 0.79 -9.98 -25.19
CA ALA A 438 1.27 -11.05 -24.32
C ALA A 438 1.25 -10.61 -22.85
N ALA A 439 1.70 -9.38 -22.58
CA ALA A 439 1.66 -8.79 -21.24
C ALA A 439 0.23 -8.68 -20.70
N ASP A 440 -0.71 -8.27 -21.56
CA ASP A 440 -2.13 -8.08 -21.22
C ASP A 440 -2.83 -9.34 -20.69
N GLN A 441 -2.23 -10.51 -20.87
CA GLN A 441 -2.77 -11.76 -20.34
C GLN A 441 -2.58 -11.87 -18.83
N PHE A 442 -1.62 -11.15 -18.25
CA PHE A 442 -1.24 -11.32 -16.84
C PHE A 442 -0.85 -10.05 -16.09
N VAL A 443 -0.62 -8.92 -16.76
CA VAL A 443 -0.34 -7.65 -16.08
C VAL A 443 -1.27 -6.53 -16.57
N GLU A 444 -1.82 -5.75 -15.63
CA GLU A 444 -2.48 -4.47 -15.90
C GLU A 444 -1.91 -3.38 -15.00
N TYR A 445 -1.77 -2.16 -15.54
CA TYR A 445 -1.25 -1.01 -14.82
C TYR A 445 -2.30 0.10 -14.81
N TYR A 446 -2.47 0.74 -13.65
CA TYR A 446 -3.40 1.83 -13.43
C TYR A 446 -2.68 3.04 -12.82
N VAL A 447 -2.96 4.21 -13.37
CA VAL A 447 -2.48 5.49 -12.83
C VAL A 447 -3.67 6.25 -12.31
N LEU A 448 -3.59 6.72 -11.06
CA LEU A 448 -4.66 7.45 -10.39
C LEU A 448 -4.32 8.95 -10.28
N PRO A 449 -4.99 9.82 -11.06
CA PRO A 449 -4.77 11.26 -10.99
C PRO A 449 -5.00 11.88 -9.62
N GLY A 450 -4.16 12.86 -9.27
CA GLY A 450 -4.34 13.75 -8.13
C GLY A 450 -4.13 13.09 -6.77
N ASN A 451 -3.49 11.91 -6.74
CA ASN A 451 -3.32 11.14 -5.52
C ASN A 451 -1.85 10.97 -5.16
N ASP A 452 -1.58 11.20 -3.88
CA ASP A 452 -0.27 11.15 -3.24
C ASP A 452 0.15 9.69 -3.00
N HIS A 453 1.22 9.53 -2.23
CA HIS A 453 1.78 8.24 -1.90
C HIS A 453 0.73 7.27 -1.35
N CYS A 454 0.61 6.13 -2.04
CA CYS A 454 -0.35 5.05 -1.77
C CYS A 454 -1.85 5.34 -1.95
N ALA A 455 -2.27 6.59 -2.21
CA ALA A 455 -3.68 6.98 -2.19
C ALA A 455 -4.40 6.49 -0.92
N ALA A 456 -3.71 6.48 0.24
CA ALA A 456 -4.17 5.72 1.42
C ALA A 456 -4.78 6.57 2.54
N THR A 457 -4.94 7.89 2.36
CA THR A 457 -5.48 8.75 3.41
C THR A 457 -6.43 9.82 2.88
N PRO A 458 -7.40 10.27 3.70
CA PRO A 458 -8.32 11.36 3.38
C PRO A 458 -7.68 12.71 2.98
N ASN A 459 -6.37 12.87 3.19
CA ASN A 459 -5.57 14.03 2.77
C ASN A 459 -4.55 13.68 1.67
N GLY A 460 -4.66 12.50 1.04
CA GLY A 460 -3.67 11.93 0.12
C GLY A 460 -3.74 12.52 -1.29
N GLY A 461 -3.86 13.85 -1.41
CA GLY A 461 -3.97 14.59 -2.66
C GLY A 461 -5.38 15.13 -2.93
N ASN A 462 -5.59 15.76 -4.09
CA ASN A 462 -6.87 16.37 -4.48
C ASN A 462 -7.85 15.39 -5.16
N GLY A 463 -7.34 14.25 -5.62
CA GLY A 463 -8.11 13.25 -6.36
C GLY A 463 -8.90 12.27 -5.49
N PRO A 464 -9.67 11.35 -6.09
CA PRO A 464 -10.34 10.30 -5.36
C PRO A 464 -9.34 9.23 -4.92
N ASP A 465 -9.20 8.99 -3.62
CA ASP A 465 -8.14 8.20 -2.99
C ASP A 465 -8.52 6.74 -2.72
N MET A 466 -9.80 6.41 -2.68
CA MET A 466 -10.24 5.04 -2.39
C MET A 466 -10.53 4.24 -3.67
N VAL A 467 -9.84 3.11 -3.85
CA VAL A 467 -10.01 2.21 -5.00
C VAL A 467 -9.95 0.74 -4.59
N ASP A 468 -10.98 -0.03 -4.92
CA ASP A 468 -11.00 -1.50 -4.80
C ASP A 468 -10.28 -2.17 -5.98
N LEU A 469 -9.13 -2.78 -5.68
CA LEU A 469 -8.38 -3.63 -6.62
C LEU A 469 -8.41 -5.11 -6.23
N VAL A 470 -8.80 -5.43 -4.98
CA VAL A 470 -8.86 -6.80 -4.48
C VAL A 470 -9.99 -7.57 -5.14
N THR A 471 -11.20 -7.02 -5.21
CA THR A 471 -12.33 -7.69 -5.86
C THR A 471 -12.06 -8.02 -7.34
N PRO A 472 -11.62 -7.07 -8.20
CA PRO A 472 -11.32 -7.38 -9.59
C PRO A 472 -10.12 -8.33 -9.74
N MET A 473 -9.12 -8.30 -8.84
CA MET A 473 -8.05 -9.30 -8.84
C MET A 473 -8.59 -10.72 -8.64
N PHE A 474 -9.46 -10.93 -7.65
CA PHE A 474 -10.08 -12.24 -7.42
C PHE A 474 -10.95 -12.69 -8.62
N GLU A 475 -11.71 -11.77 -9.22
CA GLU A 475 -12.46 -12.09 -10.44
C GLU A 475 -11.55 -12.48 -11.60
N TRP A 476 -10.37 -11.85 -11.72
CA TRP A 476 -9.42 -12.18 -12.78
C TRP A 476 -8.82 -13.58 -12.60
N ILE A 477 -8.36 -13.92 -11.40
CA ILE A 477 -7.71 -15.21 -11.12
C ILE A 477 -8.71 -16.38 -11.05
N GLU A 478 -9.97 -16.12 -10.70
CA GLU A 478 -11.01 -17.16 -10.58
C GLU A 478 -11.81 -17.36 -11.87
N LYS A 479 -12.10 -16.26 -12.60
CA LYS A 479 -13.04 -16.25 -13.74
C LYS A 479 -12.43 -15.78 -15.05
N GLY A 480 -11.18 -15.32 -15.05
CA GLY A 480 -10.53 -14.76 -16.23
C GLY A 480 -11.01 -13.37 -16.63
N ALA A 481 -11.85 -12.72 -15.81
CA ALA A 481 -12.35 -11.38 -16.09
C ALA A 481 -11.30 -10.33 -15.72
N LYS A 482 -10.67 -9.72 -16.73
CA LYS A 482 -9.65 -8.68 -16.51
C LYS A 482 -10.25 -7.49 -15.75
N PRO A 483 -9.51 -6.84 -14.84
CA PRO A 483 -9.94 -5.62 -14.18
C PRO A 483 -10.43 -4.54 -15.19
N SER A 484 -9.75 -4.40 -16.34
CA SER A 484 -10.15 -3.48 -17.42
C SER A 484 -11.44 -3.84 -18.18
N SER A 485 -11.97 -5.06 -18.02
CA SER A 485 -13.23 -5.47 -18.65
C SER A 485 -14.48 -4.92 -17.95
N ARG A 486 -14.30 -4.26 -16.80
CA ARG A 486 -15.34 -3.62 -16.00
C ARG A 486 -14.94 -2.19 -15.66
N LYS A 487 -15.93 -1.38 -15.33
CA LYS A 487 -15.69 -0.06 -14.75
C LYS A 487 -15.23 -0.22 -13.31
N ILE A 488 -14.07 0.34 -12.99
CA ILE A 488 -13.58 0.52 -11.62
C ILE A 488 -13.66 2.02 -11.33
N VAL A 489 -14.25 2.37 -10.20
CA VAL A 489 -14.47 3.76 -9.80
C VAL A 489 -13.62 4.06 -8.59
N ALA A 490 -12.80 5.09 -8.69
CA ALA A 490 -12.13 5.70 -7.56
C ALA A 490 -13.08 6.69 -6.90
N THR A 491 -13.15 6.69 -5.57
CA THR A 491 -14.01 7.60 -4.79
C THR A 491 -13.23 8.34 -3.72
N ARG A 492 -13.58 9.59 -3.43
CA ARG A 492 -13.00 10.34 -2.32
C ARG A 492 -13.43 9.77 -0.96
N SER A 493 -12.47 9.46 -0.10
CA SER A 493 -12.68 8.76 1.18
C SER A 493 -13.27 9.61 2.30
N VAL A 494 -13.05 10.94 2.29
CA VAL A 494 -13.66 11.87 3.26
C VAL A 494 -15.16 12.04 3.08
N GLU A 495 -15.68 11.68 1.90
CA GLU A 495 -17.10 11.78 1.54
C GLU A 495 -17.57 10.52 0.80
N PRO A 496 -17.57 9.33 1.44
CA PRO A 496 -17.91 8.09 0.74
C PRO A 496 -19.32 8.16 0.14
N GLY A 497 -19.42 8.01 -1.18
CA GLY A 497 -20.69 8.03 -1.91
C GLY A 497 -21.23 9.41 -2.30
N THR A 498 -20.66 10.50 -1.80
CA THR A 498 -21.02 11.89 -2.17
C THR A 498 -19.85 12.72 -2.66
N GLY A 499 -18.62 12.29 -2.40
CA GLY A 499 -17.39 12.95 -2.82
C GLY A 499 -17.01 12.62 -4.25
N MET A 500 -15.98 13.31 -4.73
CA MET A 500 -15.43 13.17 -6.08
C MET A 500 -15.25 11.71 -6.49
N GLN A 501 -15.68 11.39 -7.70
CA GLN A 501 -15.50 10.08 -8.32
C GLN A 501 -14.82 10.22 -9.69
N ARG A 502 -13.93 9.28 -10.01
CA ARG A 502 -13.28 9.18 -11.34
C ARG A 502 -13.24 7.71 -11.78
N PRO A 503 -13.40 7.42 -13.08
CA PRO A 503 -13.10 6.08 -13.58
C PRO A 503 -11.60 5.83 -13.49
N LEU A 504 -11.21 4.64 -13.01
CA LEU A 504 -9.83 4.20 -13.01
C LEU A 504 -9.47 3.66 -14.40
N CYS A 505 -8.61 4.37 -15.12
CA CYS A 505 -8.25 4.04 -16.49
C CYS A 505 -6.99 3.17 -16.54
N LYS A 506 -7.01 2.14 -17.40
CA LYS A 506 -5.83 1.29 -17.64
C LYS A 506 -4.78 2.09 -18.41
N TYR A 507 -3.57 2.18 -17.87
CA TYR A 507 -2.44 2.85 -18.51
C TYR A 507 -2.20 2.30 -19.93
N PRO A 508 -1.93 3.16 -20.93
CA PRO A 508 -1.64 4.60 -20.85
C PRO A 508 -2.87 5.52 -20.92
N GLN A 509 -4.09 4.99 -20.76
CA GLN A 509 -5.29 5.83 -20.74
C GLN A 509 -5.42 6.63 -19.45
N TYR A 510 -6.12 7.76 -19.53
CA TYR A 510 -6.42 8.63 -18.39
C TYR A 510 -7.89 9.09 -18.44
N PRO A 511 -8.50 9.49 -17.30
CA PRO A 511 -9.86 9.97 -17.27
C PRO A 511 -9.94 11.41 -17.80
N LYS A 512 -10.46 11.61 -19.00
CA LYS A 512 -10.68 12.95 -19.59
C LYS A 512 -12.10 13.41 -19.30
N TYR A 513 -12.26 14.66 -18.84
CA TYR A 513 -13.57 15.26 -18.67
C TYR A 513 -14.27 15.44 -20.03
N ASN A 514 -15.56 15.09 -20.10
CA ASN A 514 -16.33 15.13 -21.34
C ASN A 514 -16.72 16.57 -21.77
N GLY A 515 -16.42 17.58 -20.95
CA GLY A 515 -16.81 18.98 -21.17
C GLY A 515 -18.21 19.34 -20.66
N THR A 516 -19.00 18.35 -20.25
CA THR A 516 -20.36 18.50 -19.72
C THR A 516 -20.63 17.49 -18.61
N GLY A 517 -21.52 17.83 -17.68
CA GLY A 517 -21.90 16.98 -16.54
C GLY A 517 -21.37 17.53 -15.22
N ASP A 518 -21.63 16.82 -14.13
CA ASP A 518 -21.05 17.16 -12.82
C ASP A 518 -19.56 16.76 -12.81
N PRO A 519 -18.61 17.69 -12.60
CA PRO A 519 -17.18 17.37 -12.52
C PRO A 519 -16.82 16.48 -11.33
N ASN A 520 -17.72 16.23 -10.37
CA ASN A 520 -17.50 15.26 -9.29
C ASN A 520 -18.05 13.87 -9.62
N ALA A 521 -18.85 13.73 -10.68
CA ALA A 521 -19.40 12.45 -11.10
C ALA A 521 -18.47 11.74 -12.08
N GLU A 522 -18.24 10.46 -11.86
CA GLU A 522 -17.40 9.63 -12.72
C GLU A 522 -18.01 9.41 -14.12
N THR A 523 -19.34 9.53 -14.26
CA THR A 523 -20.04 9.47 -15.55
C THR A 523 -19.68 10.63 -16.49
N SER A 524 -19.12 11.72 -15.95
CA SER A 524 -18.70 12.88 -16.73
C SER A 524 -17.30 12.73 -17.34
N PHE A 525 -16.68 11.56 -17.20
CA PHE A 525 -15.33 11.27 -17.68
C PHE A 525 -15.31 10.04 -18.59
N THR A 526 -14.40 10.05 -19.56
CA THR A 526 -14.12 8.92 -20.44
C THR A 526 -12.64 8.58 -20.39
N CYS A 527 -12.30 7.28 -20.29
CA CYS A 527 -10.93 6.84 -20.43
C CYS A 527 -10.49 7.00 -21.89
N VAL A 528 -9.49 7.86 -22.13
CA VAL A 528 -8.94 8.10 -23.46
C VAL A 528 -7.43 7.88 -23.43
N SER A 529 -6.85 7.50 -24.57
CA SER A 529 -5.40 7.38 -24.70
C SER A 529 -4.77 8.78 -24.76
N ALA A 530 -3.53 8.92 -24.27
CA ALA A 530 -2.74 10.11 -24.58
C ALA A 530 -2.52 10.17 -26.10
N GLU A 531 -2.99 11.25 -26.74
CA GLU A 531 -2.71 11.56 -28.15
C GLU A 531 -1.24 11.89 -28.38
#